data_AF-A0A165MAJ5-F1
#
_entry.id   AF-A0A165MAJ5-F1
#
_cell.length_a   1.000
_cell.length_b   1.000
_cell.length_c   1.000
_cell.angle_alpha   90.00
_cell.angle_beta   90.00
_cell.angle_gamma   90.00
#
_symmetry.space_group_name_H-M   'P 1'
#
loop_
_entity.id
_entity.type
_entity.pdbx_description
1 polymer ?
#
loop_
_entity_poly.entity_id
_entity_poly.type
_entity_poly.pdbx_seq_one_letter_code
_entity_poly.pdbx_strand_id
1 'polypeptide(L)'
;MWENGWFGTAGVEDYLAQCRGTDPHEFLARMEGFALAGLKGSAITYKSSVSEVRTALWAVINEKLREVTRNSRLNMEYVKYWKRIVKHYHVVIIGWPIGIGFGNLSTVATRLETLQLLKSSWDSGATHWKAIT
;
A
#
# COMPACT_ATOMS: atom_id res chain seq x y z
N MET A 1 36.15 -22.53 30.84
CA MET A 1 34.83 -22.86 31.40
C MET A 1 33.86 -21.90 30.74
N TRP A 2 33.19 -22.34 29.68
CA TRP A 2 32.28 -21.51 28.89
C TRP A 2 31.00 -22.30 28.69
N GLU A 3 29.96 -22.05 29.48
CA GLU A 3 28.62 -22.55 29.18
C GLU A 3 27.57 -21.46 29.45
N ASN A 4 27.19 -20.84 28.33
CA ASN A 4 25.94 -20.18 27.98
C ASN A 4 24.83 -20.18 29.06
N GLY A 5 24.74 -19.07 29.79
CA GLY A 5 23.56 -18.71 30.60
C GLY A 5 22.39 -18.29 29.72
N TRP A 6 21.75 -19.29 29.15
CA TRP A 6 20.49 -19.28 28.43
C TRP A 6 19.37 -18.60 29.25
N PHE A 7 18.83 -17.48 28.75
CA PHE A 7 17.79 -16.68 29.42
C PHE A 7 16.34 -17.13 29.10
N GLY A 8 16.15 -18.36 28.60
CA GLY A 8 14.83 -18.90 28.25
C GLY A 8 14.43 -20.02 29.19
N THR A 9 13.34 -19.85 29.95
CA THR A 9 12.67 -21.01 30.54
C THR A 9 12.00 -21.83 29.43
N ALA A 10 11.83 -23.14 29.64
CA ALA A 10 11.26 -24.05 28.64
C ALA A 10 9.89 -23.59 28.09
N GLY A 11 9.12 -22.80 28.86
CA GLY A 11 7.87 -22.20 28.39
C GLY A 11 8.05 -21.09 27.35
N VAL A 12 9.17 -20.37 27.37
CA VAL A 12 9.52 -19.37 26.35
C VAL A 12 9.94 -20.06 25.05
N GLU A 13 10.68 -21.16 25.14
CA GLU A 13 11.03 -21.97 23.97
C GLU A 13 9.82 -22.63 23.32
N ASP A 14 8.89 -23.18 24.10
CA ASP A 14 7.68 -23.80 23.58
C ASP A 14 6.75 -22.77 22.93
N TYR A 15 6.68 -21.56 23.50
CA TYR A 15 5.97 -20.43 22.91
C TYR A 15 6.63 -19.93 21.61
N LEU A 16 7.97 -19.82 21.58
CA LEU A 16 8.72 -19.44 20.38
C LEU A 16 8.67 -20.53 19.29
N ALA A 17 8.60 -21.80 19.68
CA ALA A 17 8.41 -22.93 18.76
C ALA A 17 6.98 -22.97 18.18
N GLN A 18 5.97 -22.49 18.91
CA GLN A 18 4.61 -22.28 18.39
C GLN A 18 4.53 -21.11 17.40
N CYS A 19 5.43 -20.12 17.48
CA CYS A 19 5.58 -19.04 16.49
C CYS A 19 6.33 -19.46 15.21
N ARG A 20 6.24 -20.74 14.80
CA ARG A 20 6.85 -21.27 13.57
C ARG A 20 6.37 -20.49 12.34
N GLY A 21 7.24 -19.63 11.83
CA GLY A 21 7.05 -18.87 10.60
C GLY A 21 7.67 -17.48 10.61
N THR A 22 8.16 -17.02 11.76
CA THR A 22 8.77 -15.68 11.89
C THR A 22 10.22 -15.82 12.29
N ASP A 23 11.10 -15.13 11.58
CA ASP A 23 12.53 -15.09 11.89
C ASP A 23 12.76 -14.54 13.32
N PRO A 24 13.65 -15.14 14.14
CA PRO A 24 13.88 -14.70 15.51
C PRO A 24 14.32 -13.24 15.63
N HIS A 25 15.08 -12.71 14.66
CA HIS A 25 15.47 -11.30 14.66
C HIS A 25 14.30 -10.40 14.29
N GLU A 26 13.42 -10.83 13.39
CA GLU A 26 12.16 -10.12 13.10
C GLU A 26 11.23 -10.08 14.32
N PHE A 27 11.17 -11.17 15.10
CA PHE A 27 10.42 -11.22 16.35
C PHE A 27 11.01 -10.26 17.40
N LEU A 28 12.33 -10.29 17.59
CA LEU A 28 13.01 -9.39 18.52
C LEU A 28 12.88 -7.92 18.12
N ALA A 29 13.02 -7.59 16.83
CA ALA A 29 12.81 -6.24 16.32
C ALA A 29 11.36 -5.76 16.55
N ARG A 30 10.37 -6.64 16.42
CA ARG A 30 8.97 -6.33 16.76
C ARG A 30 8.77 -6.10 18.26
N MET A 31 9.46 -6.87 19.10
CA MET A 31 9.41 -6.75 20.56
C MET A 31 10.10 -5.49 21.06
N GLU A 32 11.26 -5.12 20.48
CA GLU A 32 11.93 -3.84 20.76
C GLU A 32 11.07 -2.66 20.32
N GLY A 33 10.46 -2.75 19.12
CA GLY A 33 9.48 -1.75 18.66
C GLY A 33 8.26 -1.63 19.59
N PHE A 34 7.79 -2.75 20.15
CA PHE A 34 6.70 -2.77 21.13
C PHE A 34 7.10 -2.17 22.48
N ALA A 35 8.30 -2.48 22.97
CA ALA A 35 8.82 -1.95 24.23
C ALA A 35 9.08 -0.44 24.16
N LEU A 36 9.49 0.07 23.00
CA LEU A 36 9.75 1.50 22.78
C LEU A 36 8.47 2.31 22.48
N ALA A 37 7.49 1.74 21.77
CA ALA A 37 6.33 2.48 21.25
C ALA A 37 4.96 2.06 21.82
N GLY A 38 4.91 1.02 22.67
CA GLY A 38 3.66 0.43 23.16
C GLY A 38 2.82 -0.24 22.07
N LEU A 39 1.56 -0.57 22.39
CA LEU A 39 0.57 -1.30 21.56
C LEU A 39 0.33 -0.76 20.13
N LYS A 40 0.94 0.37 19.74
CA LYS A 40 0.88 0.94 18.39
C LYS A 40 1.90 0.35 17.40
N GLY A 41 2.77 -0.57 17.84
CA GLY A 41 4.08 -0.76 17.20
C GLY A 41 4.24 -1.71 16.00
N SER A 42 3.58 -2.88 15.91
CA SER A 42 4.21 -3.96 15.10
C SER A 42 3.35 -4.79 14.14
N ALA A 43 2.02 -4.89 14.30
CA ALA A 43 1.13 -5.58 13.33
C ALA A 43 0.14 -4.64 12.63
N ILE A 44 -0.21 -3.52 13.29
CA ILE A 44 -1.15 -2.51 12.80
C ILE A 44 -0.45 -1.57 11.79
N THR A 45 0.85 -1.29 11.99
CA THR A 45 1.61 -0.31 11.19
C THR A 45 1.75 -0.67 9.70
N TYR A 46 1.84 -1.95 9.33
CA TYR A 46 1.98 -2.35 7.92
C TYR A 46 0.63 -2.39 7.17
N LYS A 47 -0.42 -2.95 7.77
CA LYS A 47 -1.74 -3.03 7.12
C LYS A 47 -2.47 -1.69 7.14
N SER A 48 -2.38 -0.92 8.23
CA SER A 48 -2.97 0.42 8.31
C SER A 48 -2.32 1.38 7.30
N SER A 49 -1.00 1.33 7.16
CA SER A 49 -0.30 2.16 6.15
C SER A 49 -0.72 1.80 4.71
N VAL A 50 -0.95 0.51 4.40
CA VAL A 50 -1.44 0.10 3.07
C VAL A 50 -2.84 0.64 2.78
N SER A 51 -3.78 0.58 3.74
CA SER A 51 -5.12 1.15 3.56
C SER A 51 -5.12 2.68 3.47
N GLU A 52 -4.28 3.34 4.25
CA GLU A 52 -4.14 4.79 4.26
C GLU A 52 -3.55 5.29 2.94
N VAL A 53 -2.43 4.70 2.50
CA VAL A 53 -1.79 5.05 1.22
C VAL A 53 -2.74 4.76 0.06
N ARG A 54 -3.49 3.66 0.10
CA ARG A 54 -4.50 3.36 -0.93
C ARG A 54 -5.60 4.40 -0.97
N THR A 55 -6.12 4.80 0.18
CA THR A 55 -7.18 5.84 0.26
C THR A 55 -6.66 7.17 -0.26
N ALA A 56 -5.46 7.57 0.14
CA ALA A 56 -4.81 8.79 -0.34
C ALA A 56 -4.59 8.75 -1.86
N LEU A 57 -4.09 7.64 -2.40
CA LEU A 57 -3.94 7.44 -3.84
C LEU A 57 -5.29 7.50 -4.57
N TRP A 58 -6.32 6.87 -4.02
CA TRP A 58 -7.67 6.92 -4.59
C TRP A 58 -8.21 8.37 -4.62
N ALA A 59 -7.97 9.14 -3.56
CA ALA A 59 -8.34 10.56 -3.52
C ALA A 59 -7.63 11.36 -4.63
N VAL A 60 -6.31 11.24 -4.76
CA VAL A 60 -5.51 11.95 -5.77
C VAL A 60 -5.98 11.63 -7.20
N ILE A 61 -6.21 10.34 -7.51
CA ILE A 61 -6.67 9.92 -8.85
C ILE A 61 -8.01 10.57 -9.19
N ASN A 62 -8.95 10.58 -8.25
CA ASN A 62 -10.29 11.12 -8.47
C ASN A 62 -10.32 12.64 -8.50
N GLU A 63 -9.58 13.29 -7.61
CA GLU A 63 -9.43 14.74 -7.61
C GLU A 63 -8.95 15.23 -8.98
N LYS A 64 -7.82 14.70 -9.45
CA LYS A 64 -7.27 15.06 -10.77
C LYS A 64 -8.21 14.69 -11.93
N LEU A 65 -8.98 13.60 -11.80
CA LEU A 65 -9.99 13.23 -12.79
C LEU A 65 -11.13 14.27 -12.84
N ARG A 66 -11.60 14.72 -11.69
CA ARG A 66 -12.68 15.72 -11.59
C ARG A 66 -12.21 17.07 -12.09
N GLU A 67 -10.96 17.43 -11.84
CA GLU A 67 -10.32 18.65 -12.37
C GLU A 67 -10.31 18.65 -13.90
N VAL A 68 -9.79 17.59 -14.53
CA VAL A 68 -9.70 17.54 -16.00
C VAL A 68 -11.07 17.47 -16.68
N THR A 69 -12.03 16.77 -16.06
CA THR A 69 -13.39 16.61 -16.61
C THR A 69 -14.35 17.74 -16.22
N ARG A 70 -13.94 18.63 -15.31
CA ARG A 70 -14.78 19.65 -14.67
C ARG A 70 -16.08 19.09 -14.05
N ASN A 71 -16.07 17.81 -13.67
CA ASN A 71 -17.23 17.12 -13.10
C ASN A 71 -16.90 16.66 -11.68
N SER A 72 -17.40 17.37 -10.67
CA SER A 72 -17.12 17.10 -9.25
C SER A 72 -17.69 15.79 -8.71
N ARG A 73 -18.66 15.18 -9.40
CA ARG A 73 -19.30 13.93 -8.98
C ARG A 73 -18.69 12.69 -9.65
N LEU A 74 -17.74 12.89 -10.55
CA LEU A 74 -17.10 11.77 -11.24
C LEU A 74 -16.16 11.02 -10.30
N ASN A 75 -16.28 9.70 -10.32
CA ASN A 75 -15.36 8.77 -9.69
C ASN A 75 -14.78 7.83 -10.74
N MET A 76 -13.55 7.41 -10.50
CA MET A 76 -12.81 6.47 -11.30
C MET A 76 -13.48 5.10 -11.27
N GLU A 77 -13.68 4.52 -12.45
CA GLU A 77 -14.19 3.16 -12.60
C GLU A 77 -13.25 2.35 -13.49
N TYR A 78 -12.52 1.42 -12.88
CA TYR A 78 -11.56 0.58 -13.60
C TYR A 78 -12.25 -0.45 -14.51
N VAL A 79 -13.36 -1.04 -14.07
CA VAL A 79 -14.07 -2.10 -14.83
C VAL A 79 -14.66 -1.56 -16.14
N LYS A 80 -15.27 -0.38 -16.11
CA LYS A 80 -15.84 0.28 -17.29
C LYS A 80 -15.00 1.45 -17.75
N TYR A 81 -13.69 1.41 -17.50
CA TYR A 81 -12.76 2.50 -17.79
C TYR A 81 -12.92 3.04 -19.21
N TRP A 82 -12.87 2.15 -20.21
CA TRP A 82 -12.98 2.57 -21.60
C TRP A 82 -14.31 3.26 -21.93
N LYS A 83 -15.44 2.70 -21.47
CA LYS A 83 -16.77 3.21 -21.82
C LYS A 83 -17.14 4.48 -21.03
N ARG A 84 -16.88 4.50 -19.72
CA ARG A 84 -17.34 5.57 -18.81
C ARG A 84 -16.33 6.68 -18.60
N ILE A 85 -15.03 6.41 -18.78
CA ILE A 85 -13.97 7.41 -18.61
C ILE A 85 -13.50 7.87 -19.98
N VAL A 86 -12.89 6.96 -20.76
CA VAL A 86 -12.24 7.34 -22.02
C VAL A 86 -13.24 7.82 -23.07
N LYS A 87 -14.22 7.00 -23.42
CA LYS A 87 -15.19 7.32 -24.50
C LYS A 87 -16.15 8.45 -24.13
N HIS A 88 -16.52 8.57 -22.85
CA HIS A 88 -17.53 9.55 -22.44
C HIS A 88 -16.94 10.92 -22.12
N TYR A 89 -15.78 10.95 -21.43
CA TYR A 89 -15.15 12.20 -21.01
C TYR A 89 -13.92 12.58 -21.85
N HIS A 90 -13.52 11.74 -22.81
CA HIS A 90 -12.35 11.99 -23.66
C HIS A 90 -11.07 12.23 -22.85
N VAL A 91 -10.88 11.46 -21.79
CA VAL A 91 -9.67 11.50 -20.95
C VAL A 91 -9.07 10.12 -20.77
N VAL A 92 -7.74 10.05 -20.80
CA VAL A 92 -6.95 8.83 -20.65
C VAL A 92 -5.86 9.02 -19.61
N ILE A 93 -5.42 7.94 -18.97
CA ILE A 93 -4.25 7.97 -18.08
C ILE A 93 -3.01 7.79 -18.95
N ILE A 94 -2.03 8.67 -18.77
CA ILE A 94 -0.71 8.58 -19.39
C ILE A 94 0.33 8.35 -18.31
N GLY A 95 1.39 7.62 -18.65
CA GLY A 95 2.55 7.43 -17.79
C GLY A 95 2.36 6.46 -16.63
N TRP A 96 1.37 5.56 -16.73
CA TRP A 96 1.17 4.50 -15.73
C TRP A 96 2.45 3.67 -15.56
N PRO A 97 2.90 3.39 -14.32
CA PRO A 97 4.19 2.73 -14.10
C PRO A 97 4.28 1.34 -14.71
N ILE A 98 5.42 1.06 -15.36
CA ILE A 98 5.72 -0.24 -15.96
C ILE A 98 5.82 -1.29 -14.85
N GLY A 99 5.24 -2.47 -15.06
CA GLY A 99 5.22 -3.57 -14.09
C GLY A 99 4.05 -3.54 -13.10
N ILE A 100 3.23 -2.49 -13.11
CA ILE A 100 1.98 -2.44 -12.34
C ILE A 100 0.81 -2.67 -13.31
N GLY A 101 0.01 -3.72 -13.06
CA GLY A 101 -1.20 -3.97 -13.83
C GLY A 101 -2.19 -2.79 -13.76
N PHE A 102 -2.92 -2.53 -14.83
CA PHE A 102 -3.96 -1.51 -14.84
C PHE A 102 -5.29 -2.10 -14.33
N GLY A 103 -5.83 -1.56 -13.23
CA GLY A 103 -7.07 -2.07 -12.65
C GLY A 103 -7.35 -1.53 -11.25
N ASN A 104 -8.34 -2.12 -10.58
CA ASN A 104 -8.70 -1.74 -9.21
C ASN A 104 -7.48 -1.82 -8.29
N LEU A 105 -7.21 -0.75 -7.53
CA LEU A 105 -6.03 -0.66 -6.66
C LEU A 105 -5.94 -1.80 -5.64
N SER A 106 -7.07 -2.31 -5.15
CA SER A 106 -7.10 -3.46 -4.25
C SER A 106 -6.65 -4.77 -4.91
N THR A 107 -6.72 -4.86 -6.24
CA THR A 107 -6.34 -6.03 -7.03
C THR A 107 -4.90 -5.91 -7.55
N VAL A 108 -4.54 -4.74 -8.10
CA VAL A 108 -3.26 -4.57 -8.82
C VAL A 108 -2.13 -4.02 -7.93
N ALA A 109 -2.46 -3.40 -6.80
CA ALA A 109 -1.50 -2.78 -5.88
C ALA A 109 -1.75 -3.26 -4.44
N THR A 110 -1.40 -4.53 -4.19
CA THR A 110 -1.57 -5.19 -2.90
C THR A 110 -0.42 -4.93 -1.93
N ARG A 111 0.78 -4.64 -2.45
CA ARG A 111 1.99 -4.34 -1.67
C ARG A 111 2.14 -2.84 -1.42
N LEU A 112 2.68 -2.47 -0.27
CA LEU A 112 2.90 -1.07 0.12
C LEU A 112 3.85 -0.35 -0.84
N GLU A 113 4.95 -1.00 -1.22
CA GLU A 113 5.95 -0.49 -2.17
C GLU A 113 5.31 -0.09 -3.50
N THR A 114 4.42 -0.93 -4.04
CA THR A 114 3.71 -0.70 -5.30
C THR A 114 2.76 0.49 -5.19
N LEU A 115 2.04 0.61 -4.06
CA LEU A 115 1.14 1.73 -3.79
C LEU A 115 1.91 3.05 -3.64
N GLN A 116 3.04 3.04 -2.94
CA GLN A 116 3.88 4.22 -2.76
C GLN A 116 4.51 4.67 -4.08
N LEU A 117 5.00 3.73 -4.89
CA LEU A 117 5.53 4.02 -6.22
C LEU A 117 4.45 4.64 -7.13
N LEU A 118 3.26 4.03 -7.15
CA LEU A 118 2.14 4.55 -7.95
C LEU A 118 1.73 5.95 -7.46
N LYS A 119 1.62 6.16 -6.15
CA LYS A 119 1.32 7.47 -5.56
C LYS A 119 2.38 8.51 -5.91
N SER A 120 3.66 8.19 -5.76
CA SER A 120 4.76 9.08 -6.15
C SER A 120 4.72 9.44 -7.62
N SER A 121 4.37 8.50 -8.50
CA SER A 121 4.20 8.77 -9.93
C SER A 121 3.04 9.74 -10.21
N TRP A 122 1.93 9.64 -9.48
CA TRP A 122 0.83 10.61 -9.57
C TRP A 122 1.20 11.97 -9.00
N ASP A 123 1.90 12.02 -7.87
CA ASP A 123 2.30 13.28 -7.21
C ASP A 123 3.33 14.05 -8.06
N SER A 124 4.30 13.35 -8.64
CA SER A 124 5.30 13.93 -9.54
C SER A 124 4.75 14.33 -10.92
N GLY A 125 3.54 13.90 -11.26
CA GLY A 125 2.92 14.14 -12.56
C GLY A 125 3.41 13.19 -13.67
N ALA A 126 4.30 12.25 -13.36
CA ALA A 126 4.70 11.20 -14.30
C ALA A 126 3.48 10.38 -14.77
N THR A 127 2.59 10.00 -13.82
CA THR A 127 1.24 9.54 -14.14
C THR A 127 0.25 10.69 -14.02
N HIS A 128 -0.52 10.94 -15.07
CA HIS A 128 -1.54 11.99 -15.06
C HIS A 128 -2.71 11.69 -16.01
N TRP A 129 -3.80 12.42 -15.82
CA TRP A 129 -4.91 12.44 -16.77
C TRP A 129 -4.61 13.37 -17.93
N LYS A 130 -4.85 12.89 -19.16
CA LYS A 130 -4.68 13.66 -20.39
C LYS A 130 -5.98 13.65 -21.19
N ALA A 131 -6.40 14.82 -21.65
CA ALA A 131 -7.50 14.93 -22.61
C ALA A 131 -7.05 14.43 -23.99
N ILE A 132 -7.88 13.60 -24.61
CA ILE A 132 -7.75 13.13 -25.98
C ILE A 132 -8.73 13.93 -26.84
N THR A 133 -8.36 15.17 -27.15
CA THR A 133 -9.09 16.01 -28.11
C THR A 133 -8.82 15.52 -29.53
#